data_AF-A0A0R0HFP9-F1
#
_entry.id   AF-A0A0R0HFP9-F1
#
_cell.length_a   1.000
_cell.length_b   1.000
_cell.length_c   1.000
_cell.angle_alpha   90.00
_cell.angle_beta   90.00
_cell.angle_gamma   90.00
#
_symmetry.space_group_name_H-M   'P 1'
#
loop_
_entity.id
_entity.type
_entity.pdbx_description
1 polymer ?
#
loop_
_entity_poly.entity_id
_entity_poly.type
_entity_poly.pdbx_seq_one_letter_code
_entity_poly.pdbx_strand_id
1 'polypeptide(L)'
;MAAIETNTKSSLHIRSNSLPSAPHPFTSQFEEHLHRLKDSEAALSSTSPSINYKLNALQDLHASPIANHRASLDGSLRILDICCTIQDCLLQQKESMHELESAIRRRRDDTEAGLTIASGKYLASRKQVKKAIRKALGNLKGFKIVGSSNKEHDSCDKLIPYL
;
A
#
# COMPACT_ATOMS: atom_id res chain seq x y z
N MET A 1 23.04 38.06 67.66
CA MET A 1 23.63 37.00 68.51
C MET A 1 24.51 36.13 67.62
N ALA A 2 25.83 36.11 67.88
CA ALA A 2 26.90 35.17 67.46
C ALA A 2 27.02 34.70 65.99
N ALA A 3 28.18 34.46 65.38
CA ALA A 3 29.59 34.79 65.60
C ALA A 3 30.32 34.23 64.34
N ILE A 4 31.21 35.03 63.72
CA ILE A 4 32.60 34.73 63.29
C ILE A 4 33.05 33.25 63.43
N GLU A 5 33.86 32.63 62.55
CA GLU A 5 35.03 33.13 61.85
C GLU A 5 35.60 32.06 60.88
N THR A 6 36.56 32.51 60.07
CA THR A 6 37.38 31.84 59.05
C THR A 6 38.14 30.58 59.50
N ASN A 7 38.63 29.74 58.57
CA ASN A 7 40.09 29.59 58.26
C ASN A 7 40.44 28.26 57.53
N THR A 8 41.52 28.36 56.73
CA THR A 8 42.51 27.35 56.31
C THR A 8 42.32 26.51 55.05
N LYS A 9 43.10 26.91 54.03
CA LYS A 9 43.63 26.13 52.90
C LYS A 9 44.18 24.76 53.32
N SER A 10 43.93 23.75 52.48
CA SER A 10 45.02 22.91 52.00
C SER A 10 44.77 22.53 50.53
N SER A 11 45.75 22.82 49.68
CA SER A 11 45.84 22.39 48.28
C SER A 11 46.36 20.96 48.28
N LEU A 12 45.59 20.00 47.76
CA LEU A 12 46.06 18.64 47.48
C LEU A 12 45.92 18.39 45.98
N HIS A 13 47.01 18.60 45.23
CA HIS A 13 47.13 18.15 43.86
C HIS A 13 47.31 16.63 43.84
N ILE A 14 46.21 15.90 43.62
CA ILE A 14 46.27 14.47 43.31
C ILE A 14 46.80 14.36 41.87
N ARG A 15 48.08 14.04 41.73
CA ARG A 15 48.73 13.79 40.43
C ARG A 15 48.59 12.29 40.13
N SER A 16 47.88 11.94 39.05
CA SER A 16 47.74 10.57 38.57
C SER A 16 49.08 10.03 38.08
N ASN A 17 49.42 8.80 38.45
CA ASN A 17 50.57 8.08 37.91
C ASN A 17 50.14 7.40 36.60
N SER A 18 50.67 7.81 35.44
CA SER A 18 50.61 7.00 34.22
C SER A 18 51.82 6.05 34.20
N LEU A 19 51.55 4.74 34.13
CA LEU A 19 52.60 3.77 33.83
C LEU A 19 53.06 3.96 32.37
N PRO A 20 54.35 3.75 32.06
CA PRO A 20 54.81 3.78 30.68
C PRO A 20 54.00 2.76 29.85
N SER A 21 53.37 3.24 28.78
CA SER A 21 52.74 2.39 27.77
C SER A 21 53.85 1.70 27.00
N ALA A 22 54.13 0.43 27.32
CA ALA A 22 55.02 -0.37 26.51
C ALA A 22 54.30 -0.68 25.18
N PRO A 23 54.90 -0.39 24.01
CA PRO A 23 54.30 -0.74 22.74
C PRO A 23 54.06 -2.26 22.70
N HIS A 24 52.80 -2.66 22.56
CA HIS A 24 52.42 -4.07 22.50
C HIS A 24 53.08 -4.68 21.26
N PRO A 25 53.62 -5.90 21.29
CA PRO A 25 54.31 -6.52 20.15
C PRO A 25 53.53 -6.57 18.82
N PHE A 26 52.24 -6.22 18.81
CA PHE A 26 51.40 -6.15 17.60
C PHE A 26 51.09 -4.72 17.13
N THR A 27 51.55 -3.66 17.81
CA THR A 27 51.22 -2.27 17.42
C THR A 27 51.82 -1.91 16.07
N SER A 28 53.04 -2.36 15.75
CA SER A 28 53.65 -2.11 14.44
C SER A 28 52.89 -2.78 13.30
N GLN A 29 52.46 -4.03 13.50
CA GLN A 29 51.64 -4.75 12.52
C GLN A 29 50.29 -4.05 12.34
N PHE A 30 49.64 -3.62 13.43
CA PHE A 30 48.39 -2.87 13.34
C PHE A 30 48.56 -1.54 12.60
N GLU A 31 49.61 -0.77 12.91
CA GLU A 31 49.91 0.51 12.26
C GLU A 31 50.27 0.32 10.78
N GLU A 32 51.04 -0.71 10.42
CA GLU A 32 51.32 -1.08 9.03
C GLU A 32 50.03 -1.45 8.28
N HIS A 33 49.14 -2.22 8.90
CA HIS A 33 47.85 -2.58 8.29
C HIS A 33 46.96 -1.34 8.07
N LEU A 34 46.96 -0.39 9.01
CA LEU A 34 46.24 0.87 8.90
C LEU A 34 46.82 1.77 7.80
N HIS A 35 48.14 1.90 7.75
CA HIS A 35 48.84 2.67 6.70
C HIS A 35 48.54 2.07 5.32
N ARG A 36 48.63 0.75 5.19
CA ARG A 36 48.34 0.05 3.94
C ARG A 36 46.87 0.17 3.51
N LEU A 37 45.93 0.17 4.45
CA LEU A 37 44.51 0.40 4.16
C LEU A 37 44.26 1.85 3.72
N LYS A 38 44.96 2.81 4.33
CA LYS A 38 44.89 4.23 3.96
C LYS A 38 45.55 4.54 2.62
N ASP A 39 46.68 3.90 2.31
CA ASP A 39 47.30 3.96 0.98
C ASP A 39 46.40 3.32 -0.07
N SER A 40 45.74 2.22 0.30
CA SER A 40 44.73 1.59 -0.55
C SER A 40 43.53 2.51 -0.75
N GLU A 41 43.08 3.27 0.25
CA GLU A 41 41.97 4.23 0.11
C GLU A 41 42.28 5.34 -0.91
N ALA A 42 43.51 5.84 -0.94
CA ALA A 42 43.97 6.77 -1.98
C ALA A 42 44.00 6.11 -3.38
N ALA A 43 44.29 4.80 -3.46
CA ALA A 43 44.17 4.03 -4.70
C ALA A 43 42.71 3.63 -5.03
N LEU A 44 41.83 3.53 -4.02
CA LEU A 44 40.42 3.19 -4.16
C LEU A 44 39.58 4.38 -4.62
N SER A 45 40.10 5.61 -4.57
CA SER A 45 39.52 6.76 -5.29
C SER A 45 39.54 6.56 -6.82
N SER A 46 40.34 5.62 -7.31
CA SER A 46 40.18 5.03 -8.63
C SER A 46 39.34 3.76 -8.51
N THR A 47 38.07 3.90 -8.06
CA THR A 47 37.09 2.82 -8.07
C THR A 47 37.15 2.18 -9.44
N SER A 48 37.58 0.90 -9.48
CA SER A 48 37.73 0.16 -10.73
C SER A 48 36.47 0.40 -11.57
N PRO A 49 36.59 0.67 -12.88
CA PRO A 49 35.44 0.76 -13.79
C PRO A 49 34.47 -0.40 -13.56
N SER A 50 35.00 -1.51 -13.03
CA SER A 50 34.28 -2.69 -12.64
C SER A 50 33.14 -2.49 -11.64
N ILE A 51 33.40 -1.78 -10.55
CA ILE A 51 32.41 -1.60 -9.47
C ILE A 51 31.40 -0.53 -9.86
N ASN A 52 31.85 0.54 -10.51
CA ASN A 52 30.96 1.58 -11.02
C ASN A 52 30.00 1.04 -12.08
N TYR A 53 30.45 0.18 -13.01
CA TYR A 53 29.52 -0.43 -13.97
C TYR A 53 28.47 -1.31 -13.25
N LYS A 54 28.85 -2.04 -12.19
CA LYS A 54 27.90 -2.89 -11.44
C LYS A 54 26.88 -2.04 -10.71
N LEU A 55 27.31 -0.95 -10.09
CA LEU A 55 26.42 -0.03 -9.38
C LEU A 55 25.47 0.67 -10.35
N ASN A 56 25.96 1.14 -11.50
CA ASN A 56 25.11 1.74 -12.54
C ASN A 56 24.14 0.71 -13.13
N ALA A 57 24.61 -0.51 -13.43
CA ALA A 57 23.75 -1.59 -13.90
C ALA A 57 22.67 -1.98 -12.87
N LEU A 58 22.99 -1.95 -11.56
CA LEU A 58 21.99 -2.15 -10.50
C LEU A 58 20.99 -0.99 -10.42
N GLN A 59 21.45 0.25 -10.63
CA GLN A 59 20.58 1.42 -10.64
C GLN A 59 19.60 1.37 -11.84
N ASP A 60 20.11 1.00 -13.02
CA ASP A 60 19.30 0.77 -14.22
C ASP A 60 18.32 -0.41 -14.02
N LEU A 61 18.77 -1.47 -13.33
CA LEU A 61 17.94 -2.61 -12.94
C LEU A 61 16.91 -2.27 -11.85
N HIS A 62 17.07 -1.19 -11.09
CA HIS A 62 16.03 -0.74 -10.16
C HIS A 62 15.01 0.17 -10.85
N ALA A 63 15.45 0.98 -11.83
CA ALA A 63 14.58 1.88 -12.58
C ALA A 63 13.68 1.13 -13.58
N SER A 64 14.19 0.09 -14.25
CA SER A 64 13.51 -0.58 -15.36
C SER A 64 12.36 -1.54 -14.96
N PRO A 65 12.48 -2.40 -13.94
CA PRO A 65 11.41 -3.33 -13.56
C PRO A 65 10.30 -2.65 -12.76
N ILE A 66 10.64 -1.68 -11.89
CA ILE A 66 9.65 -1.05 -11.02
C ILE A 66 8.69 -0.18 -11.83
N ALA A 67 9.16 0.50 -12.88
CA ALA A 67 8.30 1.30 -13.75
C ALA A 67 7.29 0.43 -14.53
N ASN A 68 7.73 -0.73 -15.03
CA ASN A 68 6.86 -1.67 -15.76
C ASN A 68 5.84 -2.36 -14.84
N HIS A 69 6.22 -2.70 -13.60
CA HIS A 69 5.27 -3.21 -12.61
C HIS A 69 4.26 -2.14 -12.19
N ARG A 70 4.66 -0.88 -12.01
CA ARG A 70 3.73 0.21 -11.64
C ARG A 70 2.69 0.50 -12.71
N ALA A 71 3.07 0.53 -13.99
CA ALA A 71 2.13 0.72 -15.09
C ALA A 71 1.13 -0.46 -15.21
N SER A 72 1.58 -1.69 -14.94
CA SER A 72 0.70 -2.86 -14.94
C SER A 72 -0.30 -2.87 -13.77
N LEU A 73 0.05 -2.25 -12.64
CA LEU A 73 -0.84 -2.20 -11.46
C LEU A 73 -2.01 -1.23 -11.63
N ASP A 74 -1.87 -0.19 -12.45
CA ASP A 74 -2.92 0.80 -12.69
C ASP A 74 -4.19 0.15 -13.29
N GLY A 75 -4.02 -0.77 -14.26
CA GLY A 75 -5.14 -1.47 -14.87
C GLY A 75 -5.88 -2.39 -13.90
N SER A 76 -5.15 -3.17 -13.11
CA SER A 76 -5.73 -4.06 -12.11
C SER A 76 -6.44 -3.30 -10.99
N LEU A 77 -5.87 -2.18 -10.53
CA LEU A 77 -6.49 -1.31 -9.52
C LEU A 77 -7.84 -0.78 -9.99
N ARG A 78 -7.92 -0.30 -11.24
CA ARG A 78 -9.17 0.20 -11.80
C ARG A 78 -10.24 -0.90 -11.96
N ILE A 79 -9.84 -2.14 -12.27
CA ILE A 79 -10.78 -3.28 -12.30
C ILE A 79 -11.31 -3.54 -10.89
N LEU A 80 -10.44 -3.54 -9.88
CA LEU A 80 -10.82 -3.70 -8.48
C LEU A 80 -11.82 -2.63 -8.05
N ASP A 81 -11.58 -1.35 -8.39
CA ASP A 81 -12.50 -0.24 -8.09
C ASP A 81 -13.90 -0.45 -8.70
N ILE A 82 -13.96 -0.96 -9.93
CA ILE A 82 -15.22 -1.29 -10.61
C ILE A 82 -15.91 -2.47 -9.91
N CYS A 83 -15.17 -3.51 -9.54
CA CYS A 83 -15.70 -4.65 -8.81
C CYS A 83 -16.29 -4.21 -7.46
N CYS A 84 -15.60 -3.36 -6.70
CA CYS A 84 -16.12 -2.77 -5.46
C CYS A 84 -17.43 -2.02 -5.71
N THR A 85 -17.47 -1.15 -6.73
CA THR A 85 -18.68 -0.40 -7.10
C THR A 85 -19.86 -1.33 -7.45
N ILE A 86 -19.59 -2.43 -8.18
CA ILE A 86 -20.61 -3.42 -8.52
C ILE A 86 -21.10 -4.15 -7.27
N GLN A 87 -20.20 -4.54 -6.37
CA GLN A 87 -20.56 -5.18 -5.11
C GLN A 87 -21.46 -4.27 -4.26
N ASP A 88 -21.13 -2.99 -4.14
CA ASP A 88 -21.96 -2.00 -3.42
C ASP A 88 -23.36 -1.89 -4.01
N CYS A 89 -23.45 -1.83 -5.35
CA CYS A 89 -24.73 -1.81 -6.07
C CYS A 89 -25.57 -3.08 -5.81
N LEU A 90 -24.92 -4.25 -5.74
CA LEU A 90 -25.59 -5.53 -5.47
C LEU A 90 -26.07 -5.62 -4.02
N LEU A 91 -25.27 -5.11 -3.07
CA LEU A 91 -25.68 -5.00 -1.66
C LEU A 91 -26.89 -4.08 -1.51
N GLN A 92 -26.88 -2.92 -2.18
CA GLN A 92 -28.02 -2.00 -2.20
C GLN A 92 -29.27 -2.66 -2.81
N GLN A 93 -29.11 -3.44 -3.88
CA GLN A 93 -30.21 -4.17 -4.50
C GLN A 93 -30.81 -5.20 -3.53
N LYS A 94 -29.97 -5.94 -2.79
CA LYS A 94 -30.39 -6.91 -1.77
C LYS A 94 -31.20 -6.26 -0.65
N GLU A 95 -30.77 -5.10 -0.16
CA GLU A 95 -31.51 -4.34 0.86
C GLU A 95 -32.89 -3.89 0.34
N SER A 96 -32.94 -3.30 -0.85
CA SER A 96 -34.21 -2.84 -1.44
C SER A 96 -35.19 -3.99 -1.72
N MET A 97 -34.68 -5.19 -2.02
CA MET A 97 -35.50 -6.40 -2.16
C MET A 97 -36.05 -6.85 -0.80
N HIS A 98 -35.23 -6.88 0.25
CA HIS A 98 -35.70 -7.23 1.60
C HIS A 98 -36.72 -6.23 2.16
N GLU A 99 -36.59 -4.94 1.82
CA GLU A 99 -37.62 -3.93 2.13
C GLU A 99 -38.95 -4.26 1.44
N LEU A 100 -38.91 -4.59 0.14
CA LEU A 100 -40.09 -4.97 -0.63
C LEU A 100 -40.74 -6.25 -0.09
N GLU A 101 -39.96 -7.29 0.18
CA GLU A 101 -40.44 -8.53 0.81
C GLU A 101 -41.07 -8.28 2.18
N SER A 102 -40.47 -7.41 2.97
CA SER A 102 -41.01 -7.02 4.27
C SER A 102 -42.31 -6.23 4.14
N ALA A 103 -42.44 -5.37 3.13
CA ALA A 103 -43.68 -4.68 2.81
C ALA A 103 -44.78 -5.68 2.37
N ILE A 104 -44.43 -6.69 1.56
CA ILE A 104 -45.34 -7.77 1.15
C ILE A 104 -45.81 -8.59 2.36
N ARG A 105 -44.90 -8.95 3.27
CA ARG A 105 -45.22 -9.75 4.46
C ARG A 105 -46.11 -9.01 5.45
N ARG A 106 -45.98 -7.69 5.56
CA ARG A 106 -46.77 -6.85 6.48
C ARG A 106 -48.16 -6.50 5.96
N ARG A 107 -48.55 -6.93 4.74
CA ARG A 107 -49.84 -6.56 4.15
C ARG A 107 -51.01 -7.03 5.01
N ARG A 108 -51.67 -6.06 5.65
CA ARG A 108 -53.08 -6.12 6.06
C ARG A 108 -53.87 -5.44 4.94
N ASP A 109 -55.02 -5.99 4.58
CA ASP A 109 -55.75 -5.71 3.33
C ASP A 109 -55.95 -4.20 3.00
N ASP A 110 -55.88 -3.30 3.98
CA ASP A 110 -56.03 -1.86 3.78
C ASP A 110 -54.74 -1.11 3.37
N THR A 111 -53.61 -1.81 3.20
CA THR A 111 -52.25 -1.20 3.05
C THR A 111 -51.71 -1.25 1.60
N GLU A 112 -52.58 -1.23 0.59
CA GLU A 112 -52.16 -1.25 -0.82
C GLU A 112 -51.24 -0.07 -1.18
N ALA A 113 -51.47 1.10 -0.56
CA ALA A 113 -50.63 2.27 -0.72
C ALA A 113 -49.18 2.00 -0.27
N GLY A 114 -48.99 1.31 0.85
CA GLY A 114 -47.66 0.98 1.38
C GLY A 114 -46.89 0.03 0.47
N LEU A 115 -47.56 -0.98 -0.11
CA LEU A 115 -46.96 -1.88 -1.08
C LEU A 115 -46.57 -1.15 -2.36
N THR A 116 -47.45 -0.29 -2.89
CA THR A 116 -47.19 0.49 -4.10
C THR A 116 -45.98 1.41 -3.93
N ILE A 117 -45.84 2.04 -2.75
CA ILE A 117 -44.68 2.86 -2.40
C ILE A 117 -43.40 2.00 -2.36
N ALA A 118 -43.41 0.86 -1.66
CA ALA A 118 -42.24 -0.03 -1.57
C ALA A 118 -41.82 -0.59 -2.94
N SER A 119 -42.79 -0.98 -3.76
CA SER A 119 -42.58 -1.44 -5.14
C SER A 119 -41.98 -0.33 -6.01
N GLY A 120 -42.51 0.89 -5.91
CA GLY A 120 -41.97 2.06 -6.60
C GLY A 120 -40.52 2.37 -6.21
N LYS A 121 -40.19 2.29 -4.91
CA LYS A 121 -38.83 2.45 -4.39
C LYS A 121 -37.87 1.38 -4.92
N TYR A 122 -38.25 0.11 -4.86
CA TYR A 122 -37.45 -1.00 -5.41
C TYR A 122 -37.20 -0.83 -6.91
N LEU A 123 -38.23 -0.48 -7.70
CA LEU A 123 -38.09 -0.26 -9.14
C LEU A 123 -37.20 0.94 -9.46
N ALA A 124 -37.33 2.03 -8.71
CA ALA A 124 -36.46 3.20 -8.84
C ALA A 124 -35.00 2.85 -8.51
N SER A 125 -34.77 2.14 -7.40
CA SER A 125 -33.44 1.63 -6.99
C SER A 125 -32.82 0.78 -8.09
N ARG A 126 -33.56 -0.20 -8.62
CA ARG A 126 -33.11 -1.08 -9.70
C ARG A 126 -32.68 -0.31 -10.95
N LYS A 127 -33.39 0.75 -11.32
CA LYS A 127 -33.01 1.64 -12.45
C LYS A 127 -31.72 2.40 -12.15
N GLN A 128 -31.55 2.89 -10.92
CA GLN A 128 -30.33 3.59 -10.49
C GLN A 128 -29.13 2.66 -10.48
N VAL A 129 -29.25 1.45 -9.93
CA VAL A 129 -28.20 0.41 -9.95
C VAL A 129 -27.78 0.09 -11.38
N LYS A 130 -28.73 -0.15 -12.30
CA LYS A 130 -28.42 -0.40 -13.72
C LYS A 130 -27.71 0.79 -14.38
N LYS A 131 -28.01 2.02 -13.97
CA LYS A 131 -27.32 3.23 -14.45
C LYS A 131 -25.90 3.32 -13.88
N ALA A 132 -25.72 3.07 -12.59
CA ALA A 132 -24.44 3.09 -11.90
C ALA A 132 -23.46 2.06 -12.45
N ILE A 133 -23.90 0.80 -12.61
CA ILE A 133 -23.08 -0.28 -13.18
C ILE A 133 -22.63 0.07 -14.61
N ARG A 134 -23.55 0.56 -15.46
CA ARG A 134 -23.20 0.98 -16.82
C ARG A 134 -22.19 2.14 -16.84
N LYS A 135 -22.31 3.09 -15.90
CA LYS A 135 -21.38 4.21 -15.76
C LYS A 135 -19.99 3.70 -15.34
N ALA A 136 -19.92 2.83 -14.34
CA ALA A 136 -18.68 2.22 -13.86
C ALA A 136 -17.97 1.45 -14.98
N LEU A 137 -18.72 0.62 -15.73
CA LEU A 137 -18.17 -0.14 -16.85
C LEU A 137 -17.77 0.76 -18.04
N GLY A 138 -18.49 1.86 -18.26
CA GLY A 138 -18.15 2.84 -19.30
C GLY A 138 -16.78 3.50 -19.07
N ASN A 139 -16.39 3.69 -17.81
CA ASN A 139 -15.08 4.22 -17.45
C ASN A 139 -13.93 3.26 -17.81
N LEU A 140 -14.21 1.97 -18.05
CA LEU A 140 -13.21 0.93 -18.35
C LEU A 140 -12.72 0.91 -19.81
N LYS A 141 -13.31 1.71 -20.71
CA LYS A 141 -13.16 1.63 -22.18
C LYS A 141 -11.74 1.74 -22.77
N GLY A 142 -10.69 1.91 -21.97
CA GLY A 142 -9.29 1.91 -22.41
C GLY A 142 -8.48 0.66 -22.07
N PHE A 143 -9.05 -0.33 -21.37
CA PHE A 143 -8.28 -1.43 -20.79
C PHE A 143 -8.58 -2.74 -21.48
N LYS A 144 -7.58 -3.27 -22.20
CA LYS A 144 -7.62 -4.64 -22.71
C LYS A 144 -7.39 -5.57 -21.52
N ILE A 145 -8.47 -6.21 -21.06
CA ILE A 145 -8.35 -7.36 -20.15
C ILE A 145 -7.61 -8.45 -20.92
N VAL A 146 -6.35 -8.71 -20.56
CA VAL A 146 -5.64 -9.92 -20.98
C VAL A 146 -6.31 -11.06 -20.21
N GLY A 147 -7.37 -11.63 -20.77
CA GLY A 147 -8.14 -12.69 -20.12
C GLY A 147 -9.52 -12.92 -20.73
N SER A 148 -9.57 -13.89 -21.66
CA SER A 148 -10.73 -14.70 -22.08
C SER A 148 -11.99 -14.00 -22.63
N SER A 149 -12.06 -13.98 -23.97
CA SER A 149 -13.29 -13.84 -24.75
C SER A 149 -14.17 -15.09 -24.57
N ASN A 150 -15.13 -15.08 -23.64
CA ASN A 150 -16.28 -15.98 -23.72
C ASN A 150 -17.49 -15.16 -24.17
N LYS A 151 -17.77 -15.21 -25.47
CA LYS A 151 -19.06 -14.83 -26.03
C LYS A 151 -20.04 -15.94 -25.67
N GLU A 152 -20.65 -15.89 -24.50
CA GLU A 152 -21.85 -16.69 -24.22
C GLU A 152 -23.08 -15.85 -24.53
N HIS A 153 -23.59 -16.14 -25.73
CA HIS A 153 -24.89 -15.75 -26.22
C HIS A 153 -25.88 -16.69 -25.50
N ASP A 154 -26.43 -16.28 -24.34
CA ASP A 154 -27.50 -17.06 -23.73
C ASP A 154 -28.84 -16.32 -23.69
N SER A 155 -29.80 -17.05 -24.24
CA SER A 155 -31.11 -16.66 -24.72
C SER A 155 -32.08 -16.56 -23.55
N CYS A 156 -32.20 -15.38 -22.92
CA CYS A 156 -33.19 -15.14 -21.85
C CYS A 156 -34.66 -15.06 -22.30
N ASP A 157 -34.98 -15.35 -23.57
CA ASP A 157 -36.34 -15.22 -24.12
C ASP A 157 -37.11 -16.56 -24.28
N LYS A 158 -36.75 -17.63 -23.54
CA LYS A 158 -37.41 -18.96 -23.67
C LYS A 158 -37.99 -19.58 -22.38
N LEU A 159 -38.18 -18.83 -21.30
CA LEU A 159 -38.82 -19.34 -20.07
C LEU A 159 -40.26 -18.84 -19.85
N ILE A 160 -41.11 -19.04 -20.85
CA ILE A 160 -42.58 -19.01 -20.70
C ILE A 160 -43.16 -20.25 -21.39
N PRO A 161 -43.25 -21.41 -20.69
CA PRO A 161 -44.45 -22.23 -20.89
C PRO A 161 -44.98 -23.02 -19.65
N TYR A 162 -44.75 -22.59 -18.41
CA TYR A 162 -45.28 -23.31 -17.22
C TYR A 162 -45.74 -22.41 -16.04
N LEU A 163 -46.40 -21.30 -16.35
CA LEU A 163 -47.34 -20.57 -15.47
C LEU A 163 -48.59 -20.27 -16.29
#